data_AF-A0A1J5FHU1-F1
#
_entry.id   AF-A0A1J5FHU1-F1
#
_cell.length_a   1.000
_cell.length_b   1.000
_cell.length_c   1.000
_cell.angle_alpha   90.00
_cell.angle_beta   90.00
_cell.angle_gamma   90.00
#
_symmetry.space_group_name_H-M   'P 1'
#
loop_
_entity.id
_entity.type
_entity.pdbx_description
1 polymer ?
#
loop_
_entity_poly.entity_id
_entity_poly.type
_entity_poly.pdbx_seq_one_letter_code
_entity_poly.pdbx_strand_id
1 'polypeptide(L)'
;MESAIKAQTITCPECGYEFELTEAISKKFDEAAANKYQELYRTNLKEAEKKAKDSARKEVEVKYSGQIESLKNQVDEFDKLKSALTLKENELKEKQRTIDKQVSDLVSKKLAESENKIRESVKKENSLELTDLHSQVVELQNKLTNATEQELELRKKQRQLEADKKEFEINKQRELDAARDEIYQKAKSESETDYKLKIRDKDQKLDQLSRTVEELNKKLEQGSQQTQGESQELELEELLKHNFPFDDIVPVAKGVKGADVIQRVKNQFGFECGTILWESKRHKRYDPKWVAKLKEDQRNEKANVSVLITQVLPDNISTFDLQDGVYIGSFNSSIGIASALREQLIQIQILRQSEVGKNQKMESMYNYLTSHEFAQRISAILEAFELLQKQVNDERKAFEKQWAAREKMLRQVIKNTSGLHGDLKGLIGASLPDIEALQLPEAAETSSPESSVEEISGTDDLPF
;
A
#
# COMPACT_ATOMS: atom_id res chain seq x y z
N MET A 1 -31.36 -42.40 -116.73
CA MET A 1 -30.37 -43.19 -117.49
C MET A 1 -29.80 -44.20 -116.49
N GLU A 2 -30.56 -45.28 -116.26
CA GLU A 2 -30.18 -46.37 -115.37
C GLU A 2 -29.11 -47.22 -116.07
N SER A 3 -27.86 -47.07 -115.64
CA SER A 3 -26.80 -48.00 -115.99
C SER A 3 -26.84 -49.12 -114.95
N ALA A 4 -27.28 -50.30 -115.38
CA ALA A 4 -27.25 -51.52 -114.59
C ALA A 4 -25.79 -51.90 -114.26
N ILE A 5 -25.31 -51.47 -113.11
CA ILE A 5 -24.09 -51.99 -112.50
C ILE A 5 -24.47 -53.37 -111.96
N LYS A 6 -24.05 -54.44 -112.67
CA LYS A 6 -24.17 -55.81 -112.15
C LYS A 6 -23.44 -55.88 -110.81
N ALA A 7 -24.16 -56.11 -109.72
CA ALA A 7 -23.56 -56.39 -108.43
C ALA A 7 -22.69 -57.64 -108.56
N GLN A 8 -21.38 -57.47 -108.37
CA GLN A 8 -20.43 -58.58 -108.32
C GLN A 8 -20.42 -59.10 -106.88
N THR A 9 -20.96 -60.31 -106.67
CA THR A 9 -20.92 -61.02 -105.40
C THR A 9 -19.66 -61.87 -105.30
N ILE A 10 -18.98 -61.82 -104.14
CA ILE A 10 -17.83 -62.68 -103.83
C ILE A 10 -18.23 -63.59 -102.66
N THR A 11 -17.84 -64.86 -102.74
CA THR A 11 -17.99 -65.87 -101.69
C THR A 11 -16.82 -65.84 -100.72
N CYS A 12 -17.10 -65.75 -99.41
CA CYS A 12 -16.06 -65.87 -98.38
C CYS A 12 -15.52 -67.32 -98.30
N PRO A 13 -14.20 -67.54 -98.45
CA PRO A 13 -13.63 -68.89 -98.45
C PRO A 13 -13.60 -69.57 -97.07
N GLU A 14 -13.83 -68.86 -95.96
CA GLU A 14 -13.90 -69.46 -94.62
C GLU A 14 -15.32 -69.86 -94.19
N CYS A 15 -16.34 -69.09 -94.56
CA CYS A 15 -17.71 -69.29 -94.05
C CYS A 15 -18.79 -69.43 -95.14
N GLY A 16 -18.43 -69.31 -96.42
CA GLY A 16 -19.32 -69.54 -97.56
C GLY A 16 -20.40 -68.47 -97.79
N TYR A 17 -20.39 -67.37 -97.03
CA TYR A 17 -21.37 -66.29 -97.18
C TYR A 17 -21.07 -65.44 -98.43
N GLU A 18 -22.11 -65.18 -99.25
CA GLU A 18 -22.05 -64.32 -100.44
C GLU A 18 -22.42 -62.88 -100.09
N PHE A 19 -21.55 -61.93 -100.41
CA PHE A 19 -21.82 -60.51 -100.22
C PHE A 19 -21.43 -59.68 -101.45
N GLU A 20 -22.12 -58.56 -101.66
CA GLU A 20 -21.87 -57.66 -102.79
C GLU A 20 -20.62 -56.80 -102.53
N LEU A 21 -19.71 -56.74 -103.53
CA LEU A 21 -18.48 -55.93 -103.49
C LEU A 21 -18.73 -54.47 -103.08
N THR A 22 -19.86 -53.92 -103.52
CA THR A 22 -20.32 -52.56 -103.25
C THR A 22 -20.55 -52.31 -101.75
N GLU A 23 -20.99 -53.32 -101.01
CA GLU A 23 -21.32 -53.21 -99.59
C GLU A 23 -20.07 -53.27 -98.70
N ALA A 24 -19.09 -54.12 -99.04
CA ALA A 24 -17.84 -54.23 -98.31
C ALA A 24 -16.90 -53.03 -98.53
N ILE A 25 -16.92 -52.44 -99.73
CA ILE A 25 -16.15 -51.24 -100.04
C ILE A 25 -16.84 -49.99 -99.46
N SER A 26 -18.17 -49.84 -99.61
CA SER A 26 -18.89 -48.70 -99.01
C SER A 26 -18.78 -48.68 -97.49
N LYS A 27 -18.94 -49.82 -96.78
CA LYS A 27 -18.73 -49.87 -95.32
C LYS A 27 -17.35 -49.38 -94.89
N LYS A 28 -16.26 -49.75 -95.59
CA LYS A 28 -14.91 -49.26 -95.27
C LYS A 28 -14.73 -47.76 -95.56
N PHE A 29 -15.36 -47.24 -96.62
CA PHE A 29 -15.34 -45.81 -96.92
C PHE A 29 -16.20 -45.01 -95.95
N ASP A 30 -17.35 -45.53 -95.54
CA ASP A 30 -18.26 -44.93 -94.56
C ASP A 30 -17.66 -44.94 -93.15
N GLU A 31 -16.99 -46.03 -92.75
CA GLU A 31 -16.22 -46.11 -91.50
C GLU A 31 -15.02 -45.14 -91.50
N ALA A 32 -14.28 -45.03 -92.60
CA ALA A 32 -13.20 -44.07 -92.73
C ALA A 32 -13.69 -42.61 -92.71
N ALA A 33 -14.84 -42.33 -93.36
CA ALA A 33 -15.48 -41.02 -93.34
C ALA A 33 -16.01 -40.68 -91.94
N ALA A 34 -16.62 -41.64 -91.24
CA ALA A 34 -17.10 -41.49 -89.87
C ALA A 34 -15.95 -41.23 -88.88
N ASN A 35 -14.84 -41.96 -89.00
CA ASN A 35 -13.65 -41.75 -88.16
C ASN A 35 -13.03 -40.37 -88.39
N LYS A 36 -12.90 -39.95 -89.65
CA LYS A 36 -12.38 -38.61 -89.99
C LYS A 36 -13.29 -37.50 -89.48
N TYR A 37 -14.62 -37.71 -89.54
CA TYR A 37 -15.60 -36.79 -88.98
C TYR A 37 -15.53 -36.72 -87.44
N GLN A 38 -15.38 -37.85 -86.76
CA GLN A 38 -15.19 -37.90 -85.31
C GLN A 38 -13.89 -37.22 -84.87
N GLU A 39 -12.81 -37.35 -85.63
CA GLU A 39 -11.53 -36.72 -85.34
C GLU A 39 -11.58 -35.20 -85.55
N LEU A 40 -12.23 -34.74 -86.63
CA LEU A 40 -12.56 -33.32 -86.85
C LEU A 40 -13.44 -32.76 -85.74
N TYR A 41 -14.45 -33.51 -85.31
CA TYR A 41 -15.33 -33.10 -84.21
C TYR A 41 -14.55 -32.97 -82.90
N ARG A 42 -13.69 -33.95 -82.56
CA ARG A 42 -12.83 -33.91 -81.36
C ARG A 42 -11.84 -32.76 -81.36
N THR A 43 -11.22 -32.46 -82.50
CA THR A 43 -10.26 -31.34 -82.63
C THR A 43 -10.97 -30.00 -82.49
N ASN A 44 -12.12 -29.82 -83.13
CA ASN A 44 -12.95 -28.63 -82.98
C ASN A 44 -13.44 -28.43 -81.54
N LEU A 45 -13.80 -29.51 -80.83
CA LEU A 45 -14.24 -29.45 -79.44
C LEU A 45 -13.10 -29.01 -78.52
N LYS A 46 -11.88 -29.53 -78.71
CA LYS A 46 -10.68 -29.10 -77.98
C LYS A 46 -10.33 -27.64 -78.25
N GLU A 47 -10.45 -27.17 -79.49
CA GLU A 47 -10.22 -25.76 -79.82
C GLU A 47 -11.28 -24.84 -79.21
N ALA A 48 -12.54 -25.25 -79.22
CA ALA A 48 -13.63 -24.52 -78.58
C ALA A 48 -13.44 -24.44 -77.06
N GLU A 49 -13.08 -25.55 -76.41
CA GLU A 49 -12.75 -25.58 -74.98
C GLU A 49 -11.58 -24.67 -74.63
N LYS A 50 -10.52 -24.66 -75.45
CA LYS A 50 -9.36 -23.79 -75.22
C LYS A 50 -9.73 -22.32 -75.32
N LYS A 51 -10.52 -21.94 -76.34
CA LYS A 51 -11.03 -20.57 -76.49
C LYS A 51 -11.97 -20.17 -75.35
N ALA A 52 -12.82 -21.08 -74.87
CA ALA A 52 -13.67 -20.85 -73.71
C ALA A 52 -12.86 -20.65 -72.42
N LYS A 53 -11.81 -21.45 -72.20
CA LYS A 53 -10.90 -21.29 -71.05
C LYS A 53 -10.11 -19.99 -71.10
N ASP A 54 -9.61 -19.60 -72.27
CA ASP A 54 -8.83 -18.37 -72.44
C ASP A 54 -9.68 -17.11 -72.27
N SER A 55 -10.94 -17.14 -72.74
CA SER A 55 -11.89 -16.04 -72.53
C SER A 55 -12.33 -15.94 -71.06
N ALA A 56 -12.67 -17.07 -70.42
CA ALA A 56 -12.98 -17.10 -68.99
C ALA A 56 -11.80 -16.60 -68.13
N ARG A 57 -10.56 -16.96 -68.46
CA ARG A 57 -9.36 -16.44 -67.78
C ARG A 57 -9.23 -14.93 -67.91
N LYS A 58 -9.39 -14.38 -69.12
CA LYS A 58 -9.34 -12.92 -69.35
C LYS A 58 -10.45 -12.19 -68.59
N GLU A 59 -11.66 -12.74 -68.53
CA GLU A 59 -12.74 -12.13 -67.77
C GLU A 59 -12.47 -12.12 -66.27
N VAL A 60 -11.93 -13.20 -65.71
CA VAL A 60 -11.50 -13.27 -64.31
C VAL A 60 -10.40 -12.24 -64.05
N GLU A 61 -9.40 -12.18 -64.91
CA GLU A 61 -8.28 -11.25 -64.77
C GLU A 61 -8.74 -9.79 -64.82
N VAL A 62 -9.66 -9.44 -65.72
CA VAL A 62 -10.28 -8.11 -65.79
C VAL A 62 -11.13 -7.83 -64.54
N LYS A 63 -11.97 -8.77 -64.10
CA LYS A 63 -12.85 -8.62 -62.92
C LYS A 63 -12.05 -8.40 -61.63
N TYR A 64 -10.93 -9.08 -61.45
CA TYR A 64 -10.14 -9.01 -60.21
C TYR A 64 -8.97 -8.02 -60.27
N SER A 65 -8.60 -7.50 -61.45
CA SER A 65 -7.50 -6.52 -61.61
C SER A 65 -7.62 -5.31 -60.68
N GLY A 66 -8.80 -4.70 -60.60
CA GLY A 66 -9.05 -3.54 -59.73
C GLY A 66 -8.99 -3.86 -58.24
N GLN A 67 -9.40 -5.07 -57.82
CA GLN A 67 -9.29 -5.50 -56.43
C GLN A 67 -7.83 -5.75 -56.04
N ILE A 68 -7.06 -6.37 -56.92
CA ILE A 68 -5.62 -6.61 -56.72
C ILE A 68 -4.86 -5.27 -56.61
N GLU A 69 -5.22 -4.29 -57.44
CA GLU A 69 -4.60 -2.97 -57.42
C GLU A 69 -4.98 -2.17 -56.16
N SER A 70 -6.25 -2.25 -55.72
CA SER A 70 -6.67 -1.69 -54.44
C SER A 70 -5.95 -2.33 -53.25
N LEU A 71 -5.79 -3.65 -53.24
CA LEU A 71 -5.07 -4.38 -52.19
C LEU A 71 -3.58 -4.02 -52.17
N LYS A 72 -2.93 -3.89 -53.34
CA LYS A 72 -1.54 -3.43 -53.43
C LYS A 72 -1.37 -2.03 -52.82
N ASN A 73 -2.26 -1.10 -53.14
CA ASN A 73 -2.19 0.27 -52.59
C ASN A 73 -2.35 0.28 -51.06
N GLN A 74 -3.22 -0.57 -50.51
CA GLN A 74 -3.38 -0.69 -49.06
C GLN A 74 -2.13 -1.28 -48.38
N VAL A 75 -1.47 -2.25 -49.01
CA VAL A 75 -0.21 -2.82 -48.50
C VAL A 75 0.90 -1.77 -48.52
N ASP A 76 1.04 -1.01 -49.62
CA ASP A 76 2.03 0.07 -49.72
C ASP A 76 1.79 1.18 -48.68
N GLU A 77 0.53 1.51 -48.39
CA GLU A 77 0.16 2.48 -47.36
C GLU A 77 0.48 1.96 -45.96
N PHE A 78 0.24 0.68 -45.71
CA PHE A 78 0.57 0.04 -44.44
C PHE A 78 2.09 -0.02 -44.19
N ASP A 79 2.88 -0.32 -45.21
CA ASP A 79 4.35 -0.35 -45.10
C ASP A 79 4.94 1.05 -44.86
N LYS A 80 4.37 2.09 -45.48
CA LYS A 80 4.71 3.50 -45.17
C LYS A 80 4.36 3.86 -43.72
N LEU A 81 3.19 3.43 -43.24
CA LEU A 81 2.77 3.70 -41.87
C LEU A 81 3.68 3.00 -40.86
N LYS A 82 4.05 1.74 -41.14
CA LYS A 82 4.93 0.92 -40.30
C LYS A 82 6.33 1.54 -40.19
N SER A 83 6.91 1.98 -41.31
CA SER A 83 8.21 2.66 -41.31
C SER A 83 8.19 4.02 -40.61
N ALA A 84 7.09 4.77 -40.69
CA ALA A 84 6.94 6.00 -39.91
C ALA A 84 6.82 5.73 -38.40
N LEU A 85 6.16 4.63 -38.02
CA LEU A 85 5.96 4.25 -36.62
C LEU A 85 7.28 3.82 -35.97
N THR A 86 8.08 3.01 -36.66
CA THR A 86 9.41 2.60 -36.17
C THR A 86 10.36 3.78 -36.00
N LEU A 87 10.27 4.78 -36.88
CA LEU A 87 11.08 6.00 -36.77
C LEU A 87 10.68 6.83 -35.53
N LYS A 88 9.37 6.99 -35.28
CA LYS A 88 8.87 7.64 -34.05
C LYS A 88 9.23 6.88 -32.77
N GLU A 89 9.18 5.56 -32.79
CA GLU A 89 9.59 4.74 -31.63
C GLU A 89 11.06 4.95 -31.29
N ASN A 90 11.93 5.05 -32.30
CA ASN A 90 13.35 5.33 -32.09
C ASN A 90 13.58 6.74 -31.55
N GLU A 91 12.90 7.76 -32.09
CA GLU A 91 12.96 9.12 -31.55
C GLU A 91 12.50 9.20 -30.09
N LEU A 92 11.43 8.47 -29.72
CA LEU A 92 10.94 8.43 -28.35
C LEU A 92 11.96 7.76 -27.42
N LYS A 93 12.59 6.65 -27.85
CA LYS A 93 13.67 5.99 -27.09
C LYS A 93 14.87 6.91 -26.87
N GLU A 94 15.26 7.71 -27.85
CA GLU A 94 16.35 8.68 -27.69
C GLU A 94 15.99 9.82 -26.75
N LYS A 95 14.78 10.37 -26.85
CA LYS A 95 14.27 11.38 -25.93
C LYS A 95 14.22 10.84 -24.50
N GLN A 96 13.76 9.60 -24.32
CA GLN A 96 13.68 8.96 -23.01
C GLN A 96 15.08 8.75 -22.39
N ARG A 97 16.05 8.27 -23.17
CA ARG A 97 17.46 8.19 -22.72
C ARG A 97 18.05 9.54 -22.34
N THR A 98 17.67 10.60 -23.04
CA THR A 98 18.13 11.97 -22.74
C THR A 98 17.53 12.47 -21.43
N ILE A 99 16.24 12.24 -21.21
CA ILE A 99 15.55 12.57 -19.96
C ILE A 99 16.15 11.77 -18.80
N ASP A 100 16.39 10.46 -18.97
CA ASP A 100 16.97 9.61 -17.93
C ASP A 100 18.36 10.10 -17.51
N LYS A 101 19.20 10.51 -18.47
CA LYS A 101 20.50 11.14 -18.19
C LYS A 101 20.34 12.46 -17.42
N GLN A 102 19.44 13.34 -17.86
CA GLN A 102 19.19 14.62 -17.19
C GLN A 102 18.67 14.43 -15.76
N VAL A 103 17.80 13.45 -15.54
CA VAL A 103 17.29 13.11 -14.20
C VAL A 103 18.42 12.56 -13.33
N SER A 104 19.27 11.67 -13.86
CA SER A 104 20.43 11.14 -13.14
C SER A 104 21.43 12.24 -12.72
N ASP A 105 21.73 13.16 -13.64
CA ASP A 105 22.63 14.29 -13.38
C ASP A 105 22.03 15.27 -12.36
N LEU A 106 20.73 15.56 -12.45
CA LEU A 106 20.04 16.42 -11.47
C LEU A 106 19.96 15.78 -10.08
N VAL A 107 19.71 14.48 -10.01
CA VAL A 107 19.63 13.73 -8.75
C VAL A 107 21.00 13.69 -8.08
N SER A 108 22.07 13.37 -8.82
CA SER A 108 23.43 13.35 -8.28
C SER A 108 23.88 14.73 -7.80
N LYS A 109 23.58 15.79 -8.56
CA LYS A 109 23.89 17.17 -8.14
C LYS A 109 23.12 17.58 -6.89
N LYS A 110 21.82 17.27 -6.79
CA LYS A 110 21.01 17.59 -5.60
C LYS A 110 21.43 16.77 -4.37
N LEU A 111 21.85 15.52 -4.55
CA LEU A 111 22.42 14.70 -3.47
C LEU A 111 23.73 15.31 -2.96
N ALA A 112 24.65 15.69 -3.84
CA ALA A 112 25.89 16.35 -3.43
C ALA A 112 25.65 17.70 -2.72
N GLU A 113 24.67 18.48 -3.19
CA GLU A 113 24.27 19.74 -2.53
C GLU A 113 23.62 19.50 -1.16
N SER A 114 22.78 18.47 -1.01
CA SER A 114 22.15 18.15 0.28
C SER A 114 23.16 17.59 1.28
N GLU A 115 24.06 16.71 0.85
CA GLU A 115 25.14 16.16 1.67
C GLU A 115 26.07 17.27 2.19
N ASN A 116 26.44 18.24 1.34
CA ASN A 116 27.25 19.37 1.77
C ASN A 116 26.52 20.26 2.79
N LYS A 117 25.21 20.52 2.59
CA LYS A 117 24.41 21.29 3.56
C LYS A 117 24.29 20.57 4.91
N ILE A 118 24.06 19.26 4.90
CA ILE A 118 24.01 18.44 6.12
C ILE A 118 25.37 18.46 6.81
N ARG A 119 26.46 18.32 6.05
CA ARG A 119 27.82 18.33 6.62
C ARG A 119 28.19 19.68 7.23
N GLU A 120 27.73 20.78 6.63
CA GLU A 120 27.89 22.13 7.20
C GLU A 120 27.02 22.37 8.43
N SER A 121 25.77 21.91 8.44
CA SER A 121 24.89 22.05 9.61
C SER A 121 25.42 21.24 10.80
N VAL A 122 25.82 19.98 10.56
CA VAL A 122 26.41 19.11 11.60
C VAL A 122 27.70 19.69 12.16
N LYS A 123 28.57 20.29 11.32
CA LYS A 123 29.78 20.97 11.80
C LYS A 123 29.47 22.18 12.68
N LYS A 124 28.46 22.98 12.31
CA LYS A 124 28.04 24.16 13.09
C LYS A 124 27.43 23.74 14.42
N GLU A 125 26.53 22.76 14.41
CA GLU A 125 25.85 22.24 15.59
C GLU A 125 26.86 21.60 16.56
N ASN A 126 27.73 20.71 16.08
CA ASN A 126 28.79 20.12 16.90
C ASN A 126 29.77 21.18 17.44
N SER A 127 30.08 22.24 16.67
CA SER A 127 30.98 23.29 17.17
C SER A 127 30.35 24.10 18.30
N LEU A 128 29.05 24.37 18.24
CA LEU A 128 28.31 25.09 19.26
C LEU A 128 28.15 24.24 20.52
N GLU A 129 27.75 22.97 20.36
CA GLU A 129 27.65 22.02 21.48
C GLU A 129 29.00 21.78 22.16
N LEU A 130 30.09 21.65 21.40
CA LEU A 130 31.43 21.50 21.98
C LEU A 130 31.86 22.76 22.73
N THR A 131 31.56 23.96 22.23
CA THR A 131 31.87 25.21 22.95
C THR A 131 31.05 25.37 24.22
N ASP A 132 29.76 25.02 24.16
CA ASP A 132 28.86 25.10 25.31
C ASP A 132 29.25 24.08 26.39
N LEU A 133 29.49 22.83 26.00
CA LEU A 133 29.94 21.78 26.92
C LEU A 133 31.30 22.10 27.53
N HIS A 134 32.23 22.65 26.74
CA HIS A 134 33.51 23.12 27.26
C HIS A 134 33.33 24.25 28.29
N SER A 135 32.44 25.20 28.02
CA SER A 135 32.13 26.29 28.95
C SER A 135 31.52 25.78 30.27
N GLN A 136 30.62 24.80 30.20
CA GLN A 136 30.02 24.17 31.38
C GLN A 136 31.05 23.39 32.20
N VAL A 137 31.97 22.67 31.55
CA VAL A 137 33.06 21.96 32.24
C VAL A 137 33.98 22.92 32.98
N VAL A 138 34.34 24.05 32.36
CA VAL A 138 35.16 25.10 32.99
C VAL A 138 34.42 25.72 34.18
N GLU A 139 33.13 26.01 34.04
CA GLU A 139 32.32 26.56 35.14
C GLU A 139 32.20 25.56 36.31
N LEU A 140 31.99 24.28 36.02
CA LEU A 140 31.93 23.22 37.03
C LEU A 140 33.28 23.03 37.74
N GLN A 141 34.40 23.09 37.03
CA GLN A 141 35.73 23.04 37.64
C GLN A 141 35.98 24.25 38.55
N ASN A 142 35.55 25.44 38.15
CA ASN A 142 35.64 26.64 39.00
C ASN A 142 34.76 26.55 40.24
N LYS A 143 33.56 25.98 40.13
CA LYS A 143 32.69 25.71 41.29
C LYS A 143 33.30 24.67 42.23
N LEU A 144 33.90 23.61 41.67
CA LEU A 144 34.54 22.56 42.46
C LEU A 144 35.76 23.10 43.22
N THR A 145 36.62 23.88 42.57
CA THR A 145 37.78 24.51 43.21
C THR A 145 37.36 25.47 44.33
N ASN A 146 36.40 26.36 44.07
CA ASN A 146 35.83 27.23 45.12
C ASN A 146 35.23 26.45 46.29
N ALA A 147 34.49 25.36 46.02
CA ALA A 147 33.93 24.52 47.08
C ALA A 147 35.03 23.83 47.91
N THR A 148 36.10 23.35 47.28
CA THR A 148 37.24 22.74 47.99
C THR A 148 38.01 23.75 48.85
N GLU A 149 38.17 25.00 48.38
CA GLU A 149 38.78 26.08 49.17
C GLU A 149 37.91 26.46 50.37
N GLN A 150 36.60 26.57 50.18
CA GLN A 150 35.65 26.82 51.26
C GLN A 150 35.63 25.69 52.29
N GLU A 151 35.68 24.43 51.86
CA GLU A 151 35.77 23.29 52.79
C GLU A 151 37.07 23.37 53.61
N LEU A 152 38.19 23.71 52.98
CA LEU A 152 39.49 23.83 53.64
C LEU A 152 39.48 24.98 54.67
N GLU A 153 38.91 26.13 54.33
CA GLU A 153 38.72 27.24 55.26
C GLU A 153 37.81 26.87 56.45
N LEU A 154 36.69 26.20 56.18
CA LEU A 154 35.77 25.76 57.23
C LEU A 154 36.46 24.78 58.18
N ARG A 155 37.25 23.83 57.67
CA ARG A 155 38.03 22.91 58.51
C ARG A 155 39.12 23.63 59.31
N LYS A 156 39.77 24.67 58.77
CA LYS A 156 40.73 25.49 59.52
C LYS A 156 40.04 26.25 60.66
N LYS A 157 38.90 26.90 60.38
CA LYS A 157 38.09 27.59 61.39
C LYS A 157 37.58 26.63 62.45
N GLN A 158 37.15 25.43 62.06
CA GLN A 158 36.73 24.39 63.02
C GLN A 158 37.87 23.98 63.95
N ARG A 159 39.08 23.73 63.44
CA ARG A 159 40.24 23.40 64.27
C ARG A 159 40.62 24.53 65.23
N GLN A 160 40.54 25.80 64.79
CA GLN A 160 40.76 26.96 65.66
C GLN A 160 39.71 27.01 66.76
N LEU A 161 38.42 26.89 66.42
CA LEU A 161 37.35 26.87 67.41
C LEU A 161 37.48 25.70 68.41
N GLU A 162 37.94 24.53 67.97
CA GLU A 162 38.20 23.39 68.86
C GLU A 162 39.41 23.65 69.78
N ALA A 163 40.46 24.31 69.30
CA ALA A 163 41.60 24.71 70.12
C ALA A 163 41.20 25.79 71.14
N ASP A 164 40.49 26.83 70.70
CA ASP A 164 39.98 27.91 71.55
C ASP A 164 39.02 27.38 72.61
N LYS A 165 38.17 26.40 72.26
CA LYS A 165 37.30 25.71 73.23
C LYS A 165 38.09 24.97 74.29
N LYS A 166 39.12 24.20 73.91
CA LYS A 166 39.97 23.49 74.87
C LYS A 166 40.74 24.45 75.77
N GLU A 167 41.28 25.54 75.20
CA GLU A 167 41.96 26.57 75.96
C GLU A 167 41.01 27.29 76.92
N PHE A 168 39.81 27.63 76.45
CA PHE A 168 38.75 28.22 77.27
C PHE A 168 38.31 27.26 78.39
N GLU A 169 38.15 25.97 78.11
CA GLU A 169 37.83 24.95 79.12
C GLU A 169 38.94 24.82 80.17
N ILE A 170 40.21 24.82 79.75
CA ILE A 170 41.37 24.78 80.66
C ILE A 170 41.45 26.06 81.51
N ASN A 171 41.30 27.23 80.90
CA ASN A 171 41.33 28.51 81.61
C ASN A 171 40.16 28.62 82.58
N LYS A 172 38.96 28.19 82.16
CA LYS A 172 37.79 28.15 83.03
C LYS A 172 37.93 27.11 84.14
N GLN A 173 38.58 25.97 83.91
CA GLN A 173 38.92 25.02 84.97
C GLN A 173 39.89 25.64 85.98
N ARG A 174 40.94 26.34 85.51
CA ARG A 174 41.88 27.08 86.37
C ARG A 174 41.19 28.18 87.17
N GLU A 175 40.29 28.94 86.54
CA GLU A 175 39.47 29.95 87.22
C GLU A 175 38.50 29.31 88.21
N LEU A 176 37.88 28.18 87.88
CA LEU A 176 37.01 27.45 88.78
C LEU A 176 37.76 26.84 89.95
N ASP A 177 39.00 26.39 89.77
CA ASP A 177 39.84 25.87 90.83
C ASP A 177 40.38 27.00 91.71
N ALA A 178 40.77 28.15 91.14
CA ALA A 178 41.12 29.36 91.90
C ALA A 178 39.91 29.93 92.66
N ALA A 179 38.73 29.96 92.02
CA ALA A 179 37.49 30.36 92.66
C ALA A 179 37.05 29.32 93.71
N ARG A 180 37.32 28.03 93.52
CA ARG A 180 37.10 26.98 94.53
C ARG A 180 38.03 27.16 95.72
N ASP A 181 39.28 27.54 95.51
CA ASP A 181 40.22 27.84 96.59
C ASP A 181 39.81 29.12 97.34
N GLU A 182 39.38 30.17 96.64
CA GLU A 182 38.78 31.36 97.27
C GLU A 182 37.47 31.06 98.00
N ILE A 183 36.60 30.22 97.42
CA ILE A 183 35.35 29.77 98.03
C ILE A 183 35.65 28.85 99.20
N TYR A 184 36.69 28.01 99.17
CA TYR A 184 37.08 27.13 100.28
C TYR A 184 37.64 27.96 101.44
N GLN A 185 38.41 29.01 101.13
CA GLN A 185 38.87 30.01 102.10
C GLN A 185 37.69 30.81 102.69
N LYS A 186 36.72 31.24 101.86
CA LYS A 186 35.52 31.97 102.29
C LYS A 186 34.47 31.08 103.00
N ALA A 187 34.32 29.83 102.60
CA ALA A 187 33.41 28.84 103.20
C ALA A 187 33.97 28.25 104.51
N LYS A 188 35.30 28.31 104.72
CA LYS A 188 35.87 28.10 106.05
C LYS A 188 35.54 29.25 107.02
N SER A 189 35.18 30.43 106.50
CA SER A 189 34.78 31.61 107.28
C SER A 189 33.27 31.90 107.31
N GLU A 190 32.43 31.20 106.54
CA GLU A 190 30.97 31.44 106.51
C GLU A 190 30.18 30.11 106.53
N SER A 191 29.29 30.00 107.51
CA SER A 191 28.58 28.79 107.95
C SER A 191 27.73 28.10 106.87
N GLU A 192 27.64 26.77 106.98
CA GLU A 192 27.10 25.75 106.06
C GLU A 192 25.60 25.86 105.67
N THR A 193 24.91 26.96 105.94
CA THR A 193 23.44 27.01 105.83
C THR A 193 22.93 27.47 104.46
N ASP A 194 23.69 28.25 103.69
CA ASP A 194 23.21 28.80 102.39
C ASP A 194 23.39 27.86 101.19
N TYR A 195 24.25 26.83 101.31
CA TYR A 195 24.58 25.95 100.19
C TYR A 195 23.52 24.87 99.91
N LYS A 196 22.73 24.47 100.91
CA LYS A 196 21.69 23.43 100.73
C LYS A 196 20.49 23.92 99.90
N LEU A 197 20.20 25.22 99.93
CA LEU A 197 19.11 25.82 99.14
C LEU A 197 19.50 25.98 97.66
N LYS A 198 20.74 26.42 97.37
CA LYS A 198 21.21 26.63 95.99
C LYS A 198 21.42 25.33 95.19
N ILE A 199 21.71 24.22 95.86
CA ILE A 199 21.83 22.90 95.20
C ILE A 199 20.44 22.39 94.79
N ARG A 200 19.42 22.55 95.65
CA ARG A 200 18.04 22.16 95.33
C ARG A 200 17.43 22.93 94.16
N ASP A 201 17.72 24.22 94.05
CA ASP A 201 17.25 25.05 92.92
C ASP A 201 17.91 24.68 91.59
N LYS A 202 19.15 24.17 91.62
CA LYS A 202 19.86 23.74 90.40
C LYS A 202 19.43 22.36 89.95
N ASP A 203 19.14 21.44 90.88
CA ASP A 203 18.59 20.12 90.54
C ASP A 203 17.18 20.24 89.94
N GLN A 204 16.35 21.17 90.43
CA GLN A 204 15.03 21.44 89.82
C GLN A 204 15.12 22.01 88.40
N LYS A 205 16.16 22.83 88.12
CA LYS A 205 16.39 23.35 86.76
C LYS A 205 16.90 22.28 85.78
N LEU A 206 17.69 21.32 86.25
CA LEU A 206 18.15 20.20 85.43
C LEU A 206 17.00 19.24 85.09
N ASP A 207 16.07 19.02 86.01
CA ASP A 207 14.87 18.20 85.79
C ASP A 207 13.84 18.86 84.85
N GLN A 208 13.73 20.20 84.87
CA GLN A 208 12.90 20.91 83.88
C GLN A 208 13.49 20.86 82.48
N LEU A 209 14.83 20.96 82.36
CA LEU A 209 15.51 20.89 81.06
C LEU A 209 15.43 19.49 80.45
N SER A 210 15.58 18.42 81.24
CA SER A 210 15.46 17.05 80.74
C SER A 210 14.06 16.76 80.17
N ARG A 211 13.00 17.24 80.83
CA ARG A 211 11.61 17.11 80.37
C ARG A 211 11.34 17.88 79.08
N THR A 212 11.92 19.09 78.91
CA THR A 212 11.80 19.83 77.65
C THR A 212 12.52 19.14 76.48
N VAL A 213 13.60 18.42 76.74
CA VAL A 213 14.32 17.64 75.72
C VAL A 213 13.51 16.41 75.30
N GLU A 214 12.85 15.72 76.25
CA GLU A 214 11.95 14.60 75.94
C GLU A 214 10.68 15.05 75.18
N GLU A 215 10.11 16.22 75.51
CA GLU A 215 8.97 16.79 74.77
C GLU A 215 9.35 17.22 73.35
N LEU A 216 10.57 17.73 73.13
CA LEU A 216 11.07 18.08 71.80
C LEU A 216 11.33 16.83 70.94
N ASN A 217 11.84 15.75 71.52
CA ASN A 217 11.99 14.47 70.82
C ASN A 217 10.64 13.86 70.42
N LYS A 218 9.62 13.95 71.29
CA LYS A 218 8.24 13.52 70.94
C LYS A 218 7.60 14.36 69.85
N LYS A 219 7.90 15.66 69.77
CA LYS A 219 7.42 16.56 68.69
C LYS A 219 8.11 16.30 67.35
N LEU A 220 9.38 15.87 67.36
CA LEU A 220 10.10 15.44 66.16
C LEU A 220 9.53 14.14 65.58
N GLU A 221 9.13 13.18 66.42
CA GLU A 221 8.44 11.96 65.96
C GLU A 221 7.00 12.22 65.47
N GLN A 222 6.26 13.15 66.10
CA GLN A 222 4.90 13.53 65.66
C GLN A 222 4.86 14.36 64.36
N GLY A 223 5.94 15.08 64.02
CA GLY A 223 6.05 15.80 62.75
C GLY A 223 6.10 14.88 61.52
N SER A 224 6.46 13.61 61.69
CA SER A 224 6.58 12.62 60.61
C SER A 224 5.23 11.98 60.21
N GLN A 225 4.12 12.25 60.92
CA GLN A 225 2.81 11.68 60.58
C GLN A 225 1.94 12.59 59.71
N GLN A 226 2.22 13.90 59.60
CA GLN A 226 1.49 14.80 58.70
C GLN A 226 1.98 14.71 57.23
N THR A 227 3.21 14.24 57.00
CA THR A 227 3.82 14.12 55.66
C THR A 227 3.50 12.78 54.97
N GLN A 228 2.75 11.88 55.60
CA GLN A 228 2.50 10.52 55.10
C GLN A 228 1.25 10.37 54.20
N GLY A 229 0.57 11.48 53.92
CA GLY A 229 -0.64 11.53 53.08
C GLY A 229 -0.40 11.82 51.59
N GLU A 230 0.78 12.31 51.23
CA GLU A 230 1.09 12.75 49.85
C GLU A 230 2.20 11.92 49.17
N SER A 231 2.76 10.93 49.88
CA SER A 231 3.95 10.25 49.40
C SER A 231 3.69 9.31 48.22
N GLN A 232 2.55 8.62 48.15
CA GLN A 232 2.37 7.57 47.14
C GLN A 232 2.07 8.12 45.72
N GLU A 233 1.42 9.28 45.62
CA GLU A 233 1.18 9.96 44.34
C GLU A 233 2.48 10.55 43.80
N LEU A 234 3.22 11.27 44.66
CA LEU A 234 4.55 11.80 44.32
C LEU A 234 5.55 10.69 44.00
N GLU A 235 5.52 9.58 44.75
CA GLU A 235 6.38 8.43 44.53
C GLU A 235 6.01 7.71 43.22
N LEU A 236 4.72 7.59 42.88
CA LEU A 236 4.31 7.05 41.58
C LEU A 236 4.77 7.96 40.43
N GLU A 237 4.62 9.27 40.58
CA GLU A 237 5.06 10.27 39.60
C GLU A 237 6.58 10.22 39.38
N GLU A 238 7.37 10.26 40.46
CA GLU A 238 8.83 10.18 40.40
C GLU A 238 9.29 8.86 39.78
N LEU A 239 8.66 7.75 40.16
CA LEU A 239 8.99 6.43 39.67
C LEU A 239 8.69 6.30 38.17
N LEU A 240 7.56 6.84 37.69
CA LEU A 240 7.24 6.88 36.26
C LEU A 240 8.21 7.81 35.51
N LYS A 241 8.54 9.00 36.05
CA LYS A 241 9.48 9.95 35.43
C LYS A 241 10.89 9.39 35.32
N HIS A 242 11.32 8.65 36.34
CA HIS A 242 12.63 8.01 36.36
C HIS A 242 12.73 6.87 35.34
N ASN A 243 11.70 6.03 35.23
CA ASN A 243 11.72 4.86 34.33
C ASN A 243 11.36 5.21 32.87
N PHE A 244 10.59 6.28 32.63
CA PHE A 244 10.17 6.70 31.29
C PHE A 244 10.48 8.18 31.02
N PRO A 245 11.76 8.57 30.86
CA PRO A 245 12.16 9.98 30.71
C PRO A 245 11.63 10.67 29.45
N PHE A 246 11.23 9.90 28.44
CA PHE A 246 10.70 10.43 27.18
C PHE A 246 9.20 10.77 27.25
N ASP A 247 8.46 10.19 28.20
CA ASP A 247 7.02 10.38 28.32
C ASP A 247 6.70 11.69 29.06
N ASP A 248 5.60 12.36 28.71
CA ASP A 248 5.15 13.54 29.49
C ASP A 248 4.24 13.06 30.62
N ILE A 249 4.71 13.22 31.85
CA ILE A 249 3.96 12.87 33.05
C ILE A 249 3.44 14.16 33.70
N VAL A 250 2.13 14.35 33.63
CA VAL A 250 1.44 15.55 34.09
C VAL A 250 0.60 15.20 35.33
N PRO A 251 0.92 15.77 36.51
CA PRO A 251 0.08 15.62 37.69
C PRO A 251 -1.21 16.43 37.53
N VAL A 252 -2.35 15.85 37.93
CA VAL A 252 -3.63 16.59 37.94
C VAL A 252 -3.77 17.27 39.30
N ALA A 253 -4.01 18.58 39.31
CA ALA A 253 -4.06 19.36 40.53
C ALA A 253 -5.20 18.91 41.47
N LYS A 254 -4.89 18.80 42.78
CA LYS A 254 -5.85 18.44 43.83
C LYS A 254 -7.07 19.37 43.80
N GLY A 255 -8.24 18.81 43.50
CA GLY A 255 -9.52 19.55 43.46
C GLY A 255 -10.18 19.65 42.09
N VAL A 256 -9.51 19.23 41.01
CA VAL A 256 -10.12 19.02 39.69
C VAL A 256 -10.64 17.58 39.61
N LYS A 257 -11.81 17.37 38.99
CA LYS A 257 -12.31 16.00 38.73
C LYS A 257 -11.44 15.37 37.64
N GLY A 258 -10.63 14.39 38.02
CA GLY A 258 -9.75 13.67 37.11
C GLY A 258 -8.91 12.69 37.91
N ALA A 259 -8.17 11.82 37.20
CA ALA A 259 -7.30 10.86 37.86
C ALA A 259 -6.02 11.54 38.38
N ASP A 260 -5.31 10.85 39.28
CA ASP A 260 -4.17 11.42 39.99
C ASP A 260 -2.99 11.79 39.05
N VAL A 261 -2.65 10.96 38.06
CA VAL A 261 -1.54 11.20 37.13
C VAL A 261 -1.92 10.88 35.68
N ILE A 262 -1.55 11.75 34.73
CA ILE A 262 -1.69 11.51 33.29
C ILE A 262 -0.32 11.28 32.69
N GLN A 263 -0.11 10.13 32.08
CA GLN A 263 1.10 9.80 31.34
C GLN A 263 0.80 9.84 29.83
N ARG A 264 1.37 10.81 29.12
CA ARG A 264 1.38 10.82 27.64
C ARG A 264 2.60 10.07 27.17
N VAL A 265 2.36 8.88 26.63
CA VAL A 265 3.40 8.00 26.11
C VAL A 265 3.98 8.58 24.84
N LYS A 266 5.30 8.76 24.81
CA LYS A 266 6.03 9.20 23.62
C LYS A 266 7.01 8.14 23.15
N ASN A 267 7.21 8.05 21.85
CA ASN A 267 8.26 7.21 21.28
C ASN A 267 9.65 7.89 21.40
N GLN A 268 10.71 7.16 21.03
CA GLN A 268 12.10 7.65 21.05
C GLN A 268 12.36 8.89 20.17
N PHE A 269 11.41 9.25 19.29
CA PHE A 269 11.48 10.43 18.43
C PHE A 269 10.61 11.60 18.96
N GLY A 270 9.99 11.45 20.13
CA GLY A 270 9.17 12.47 20.78
C GLY A 270 7.72 12.54 20.29
N PHE A 271 7.26 11.62 19.43
CA PHE A 271 5.87 11.58 18.99
C PHE A 271 4.98 10.95 20.04
N GLU A 272 3.83 11.57 20.29
CA GLU A 272 2.80 11.05 21.18
C GLU A 272 2.11 9.82 20.56
N CYS A 273 2.16 8.70 21.28
CA CYS A 273 1.61 7.40 20.87
C CYS A 273 0.30 7.07 21.58
N GLY A 274 0.03 7.69 22.73
CA GLY A 274 -1.21 7.50 23.47
C GLY A 274 -1.13 8.04 24.88
N THR A 275 -2.22 7.92 25.62
CA THR A 275 -2.34 8.45 26.98
C THR A 275 -2.80 7.36 27.94
N ILE A 276 -2.07 7.21 29.04
CA ILE A 276 -2.39 6.32 30.16
C ILE A 276 -2.80 7.18 31.35
N LEU A 277 -3.96 6.86 31.90
CA LEU A 277 -4.53 7.52 33.07
C LEU A 277 -4.24 6.68 34.32
N TRP A 278 -3.63 7.27 35.33
CA TRP A 278 -3.24 6.58 36.57
C TRP A 278 -4.01 7.13 37.76
N GLU A 279 -4.63 6.23 38.52
CA GLU A 279 -5.29 6.53 39.78
C GLU A 279 -4.62 5.72 40.90
N SER A 280 -4.26 6.39 41.99
CA SER A 280 -3.70 5.77 43.18
C SER A 280 -4.71 5.85 44.33
N LYS A 281 -5.05 4.69 44.90
CA LYS A 281 -5.99 4.61 46.04
C LYS A 281 -5.39 3.85 47.20
N ARG A 282 -5.11 4.60 48.27
CA ARG A 282 -4.65 4.06 49.54
C ARG A 282 -5.82 3.89 50.50
N HIS A 283 -6.44 2.72 50.47
CA HIS A 283 -7.56 2.40 51.35
C HIS A 283 -7.50 0.95 51.82
N LYS A 284 -8.00 0.70 53.04
CA LYS A 284 -7.93 -0.63 53.69
C LYS A 284 -8.88 -1.68 53.10
N ARG A 285 -9.82 -1.24 52.26
CA ARG A 285 -10.80 -2.08 51.57
C ARG A 285 -10.96 -1.58 50.16
N TYR A 286 -10.95 -2.49 49.20
CA TYR A 286 -11.27 -2.23 47.80
C TYR A 286 -12.75 -1.84 47.65
N ASP A 287 -13.04 -0.80 46.87
CA ASP A 287 -14.41 -0.41 46.48
C ASP A 287 -14.55 -0.44 44.94
N PRO A 288 -15.44 -1.27 44.37
CA PRO A 288 -15.72 -1.31 42.93
C PRO A 288 -16.13 0.04 42.33
N LYS A 289 -16.64 0.98 43.15
CA LYS A 289 -17.00 2.33 42.69
C LYS A 289 -15.81 3.11 42.12
N TRP A 290 -14.58 2.80 42.54
CA TRP A 290 -13.39 3.47 42.00
C TRP A 290 -13.19 3.17 40.52
N VAL A 291 -13.46 1.94 40.09
CA VAL A 291 -13.38 1.53 38.68
C VAL A 291 -14.43 2.27 37.84
N ALA A 292 -15.66 2.39 38.36
CA ALA A 292 -16.73 3.10 37.67
C ALA A 292 -16.40 4.59 37.48
N LYS A 293 -15.84 5.24 38.51
CA LYS A 293 -15.40 6.64 38.45
C LYS A 293 -14.23 6.82 37.48
N LEU A 294 -13.21 5.96 37.55
CA LEU A 294 -12.02 6.06 36.70
C LEU A 294 -12.34 5.92 35.20
N LYS A 295 -13.36 5.12 34.85
CA LYS A 295 -13.85 5.05 33.46
C LYS A 295 -14.52 6.33 32.98
N GLU A 296 -15.21 7.02 33.88
CA GLU A 296 -15.80 8.32 33.56
C GLU A 296 -14.69 9.35 33.31
N ASP A 297 -13.66 9.34 34.17
CA ASP A 297 -12.48 10.18 34.03
C ASP A 297 -11.69 9.85 32.73
N GLN A 298 -11.56 8.56 32.39
CA GLN A 298 -10.95 8.10 31.13
C GLN A 298 -11.67 8.68 29.90
N ARG A 299 -13.02 8.70 29.90
CA ARG A 299 -13.81 9.26 28.80
C ARG A 299 -13.65 10.77 28.68
N ASN A 300 -13.62 11.47 29.81
CA ASN A 300 -13.48 12.93 29.85
C ASN A 300 -12.11 13.37 29.32
N GLU A 301 -11.05 12.68 29.74
CA GLU A 301 -9.67 12.96 29.33
C GLU A 301 -9.29 12.32 27.98
N LYS A 302 -10.20 11.55 27.36
CA LYS A 302 -9.97 10.78 26.13
C LYS A 302 -8.72 9.87 26.20
N ALA A 303 -8.42 9.36 27.38
CA ALA A 303 -7.26 8.49 27.60
C ALA A 303 -7.48 7.10 26.97
N ASN A 304 -6.43 6.54 26.39
CA ASN A 304 -6.50 5.23 25.72
C ASN A 304 -6.66 4.09 26.72
N VAL A 305 -5.96 4.19 27.86
CA VAL A 305 -5.95 3.16 28.90
C VAL A 305 -6.03 3.83 30.26
N SER A 306 -6.68 3.16 31.22
CA SER A 306 -6.73 3.58 32.63
C SER A 306 -6.19 2.48 33.54
N VAL A 307 -5.38 2.87 34.53
CA VAL A 307 -4.73 2.01 35.50
C VAL A 307 -5.08 2.50 36.91
N LEU A 308 -5.54 1.57 37.75
CA LEU A 308 -5.85 1.77 39.15
C LEU A 308 -4.82 1.02 40.01
N ILE A 309 -4.01 1.78 40.74
CA ILE A 309 -3.07 1.25 41.72
C ILE A 309 -3.71 1.29 43.10
N THR A 310 -3.82 0.12 43.73
CA THR A 310 -4.43 -0.02 45.06
C THR A 310 -3.52 -0.75 46.03
N GLN A 311 -3.65 -0.43 47.32
CA GLN A 311 -2.93 -1.16 48.37
C GLN A 311 -3.56 -2.54 48.66
N VAL A 312 -4.88 -2.65 48.53
CA VAL A 312 -5.64 -3.88 48.76
C VAL A 312 -6.33 -4.27 47.47
N LEU A 313 -5.87 -5.39 46.89
CA LEU A 313 -6.43 -5.95 45.67
C LEU A 313 -7.75 -6.70 45.96
N PRO A 314 -8.63 -6.86 44.95
CA PRO A 314 -9.77 -7.76 45.02
C PRO A 314 -9.33 -9.21 45.25
N ASP A 315 -10.18 -10.02 45.87
CA ASP A 315 -9.87 -11.42 46.24
C ASP A 315 -9.45 -12.31 45.05
N ASN A 316 -9.73 -11.89 43.81
CA ASN A 316 -9.39 -12.62 42.58
C ASN A 316 -8.07 -12.20 41.93
N ILE A 317 -7.38 -11.17 42.43
CA ILE A 317 -6.18 -10.59 41.80
C ILE A 317 -4.99 -10.71 42.76
N SER A 318 -3.93 -11.40 42.33
CA SER A 318 -2.70 -11.57 43.12
C SER A 318 -1.64 -10.50 42.83
N THR A 319 -1.56 -9.99 41.60
CA THR A 319 -0.54 -9.03 41.16
C THR A 319 -1.16 -7.84 40.43
N PHE A 320 -1.68 -8.08 39.24
CA PHE A 320 -2.50 -7.14 38.47
C PHE A 320 -3.37 -7.90 37.47
N ASP A 321 -4.53 -7.34 37.13
CA ASP A 321 -5.43 -7.90 36.11
C ASP A 321 -6.26 -6.79 35.43
N LEU A 322 -6.86 -7.12 34.28
CA LEU A 322 -7.77 -6.25 33.55
C LEU A 322 -9.22 -6.53 33.98
N GLN A 323 -9.79 -5.66 34.80
CA GLN A 323 -11.18 -5.78 35.25
C GLN A 323 -12.03 -4.68 34.62
N ASP A 324 -13.09 -5.10 33.92
CA ASP A 324 -14.02 -4.21 33.20
C ASP A 324 -13.33 -3.21 32.25
N GLY A 325 -12.13 -3.50 31.73
CA GLY A 325 -11.39 -2.57 30.87
C GLY A 325 -10.51 -1.55 31.60
N VAL A 326 -10.34 -1.70 32.92
CA VAL A 326 -9.37 -0.94 33.74
C VAL A 326 -8.32 -1.91 34.29
N TYR A 327 -7.04 -1.56 34.16
CA TYR A 327 -5.97 -2.37 34.76
C TYR A 327 -5.91 -2.09 36.26
N ILE A 328 -6.08 -3.10 37.09
CA ILE A 328 -6.02 -2.98 38.56
C ILE A 328 -4.78 -3.71 39.04
N GLY A 329 -3.91 -3.02 39.77
CA GLY A 329 -2.64 -3.60 40.21
C GLY A 329 -2.13 -3.07 41.54
N SER A 330 -1.15 -3.78 42.10
CA SER A 330 -0.40 -3.30 43.26
C SER A 330 0.65 -2.26 42.84
N PHE A 331 1.13 -1.47 43.82
CA PHE A 331 2.20 -0.49 43.56
C PHE A 331 3.47 -1.13 42.97
N ASN A 332 3.81 -2.34 43.41
CA ASN A 332 4.98 -3.08 42.90
C ASN A 332 4.83 -3.51 41.43
N SER A 333 3.59 -3.61 40.94
CA SER A 333 3.30 -3.97 39.54
C SER A 333 3.24 -2.75 38.61
N SER A 334 3.29 -1.53 39.13
CA SER A 334 3.14 -0.28 38.36
C SER A 334 4.11 -0.19 37.17
N ILE A 335 5.40 -0.47 37.38
CA ILE A 335 6.42 -0.44 36.30
C ILE A 335 6.14 -1.48 35.22
N GLY A 336 5.77 -2.70 35.64
CA GLY A 336 5.47 -3.79 34.71
C GLY A 336 4.25 -3.48 33.85
N ILE A 337 3.20 -2.95 34.46
CA ILE A 337 1.98 -2.50 33.77
C ILE A 337 2.34 -1.34 32.82
N ALA A 338 3.05 -0.32 33.31
CA ALA A 338 3.44 0.84 32.51
C ALA A 338 4.27 0.42 31.28
N SER A 339 5.24 -0.48 31.45
CA SER A 339 6.11 -0.97 30.37
C SER A 339 5.31 -1.72 29.30
N ALA A 340 4.42 -2.63 29.72
CA ALA A 340 3.59 -3.42 28.81
C ALA A 340 2.61 -2.54 28.02
N LEU A 341 1.92 -1.61 28.70
CA LEU A 341 0.96 -0.70 28.07
C LEU A 341 1.64 0.31 27.15
N ARG A 342 2.81 0.81 27.55
CA ARG A 342 3.62 1.72 26.73
C ARG A 342 4.02 1.07 25.41
N GLU A 343 4.56 -0.14 25.46
CA GLU A 343 4.94 -0.88 24.25
C GLU A 343 3.73 -1.14 23.35
N GLN A 344 2.59 -1.53 23.94
CA GLN A 344 1.35 -1.74 23.18
C GLN A 344 0.87 -0.47 22.47
N LEU A 345 0.88 0.69 23.15
CA LEU A 345 0.48 1.97 22.56
C LEU A 345 1.43 2.41 21.44
N ILE A 346 2.74 2.23 21.64
CA ILE A 346 3.75 2.54 20.61
C ILE A 346 3.53 1.65 19.38
N GLN A 347 3.32 0.34 19.54
CA GLN A 347 3.08 -0.58 18.42
C GLN A 347 1.79 -0.25 17.67
N ILE A 348 0.69 0.05 18.38
CA ILE A 348 -0.56 0.50 17.75
C ILE A 348 -0.34 1.79 16.96
N GLN A 349 0.44 2.73 17.50
CA GLN A 349 0.74 3.97 16.80
C GLN A 349 1.67 3.77 15.60
N ILE A 350 2.66 2.87 15.68
CA ILE A 350 3.52 2.50 14.54
C ILE A 350 2.67 1.84 13.45
N LEU A 351 1.72 0.96 13.82
CA LEU A 351 0.79 0.35 12.87
C LEU A 351 -0.08 1.41 12.18
N ARG A 352 -0.70 2.30 12.95
CA ARG A 352 -1.47 3.44 12.41
C ARG A 352 -0.63 4.38 11.54
N GLN A 353 0.60 4.69 11.97
CA GLN A 353 1.52 5.50 11.16
C GLN A 353 2.00 4.76 9.92
N SER A 354 2.14 3.43 9.97
CA SER A 354 2.48 2.62 8.80
C SER A 354 1.32 2.51 7.80
N GLU A 355 0.07 2.62 8.29
CA GLU A 355 -1.13 2.80 7.45
C GLU A 355 -1.14 4.19 6.82
N VAL A 356 -0.82 5.25 7.57
CA VAL A 356 -0.75 6.64 7.05
C VAL A 356 0.47 6.86 6.12
N GLY A 357 1.59 6.19 6.39
CA GLY A 357 2.89 6.36 5.71
C GLY A 357 3.01 5.60 4.39
N LYS A 358 2.22 4.54 4.17
CA LYS A 358 2.11 3.83 2.87
C LYS A 358 1.28 4.60 1.84
N ASN A 359 0.72 5.74 2.22
CA ASN A 359 -0.51 6.22 1.63
C ASN A 359 -0.44 7.60 0.96
N GLN A 360 0.63 8.40 1.01
CA GLN A 360 0.55 9.73 0.38
C GLN A 360 0.32 9.72 -1.16
N LYS A 361 0.75 8.68 -1.89
CA LYS A 361 0.43 8.52 -3.33
C LYS A 361 -0.69 7.52 -3.61
N MET A 362 -0.72 6.40 -2.87
CA MET A 362 -1.74 5.36 -3.02
C MET A 362 -3.08 5.73 -2.39
N GLU A 363 -3.11 6.48 -1.28
CA GLU A 363 -4.34 7.02 -0.66
C GLU A 363 -4.87 8.22 -1.41
N SER A 364 -4.03 9.04 -2.07
CA SER A 364 -4.54 10.08 -2.95
C SER A 364 -5.25 9.45 -4.16
N MET A 365 -4.69 8.37 -4.73
CA MET A 365 -5.38 7.57 -5.75
C MET A 365 -6.58 6.82 -5.17
N TYR A 366 -6.47 6.17 -4.01
CA TYR A 366 -7.54 5.38 -3.41
C TYR A 366 -8.70 6.28 -2.94
N ASN A 367 -8.43 7.43 -2.31
CA ASN A 367 -9.42 8.44 -1.94
C ASN A 367 -10.05 9.06 -3.18
N TYR A 368 -9.31 9.27 -4.28
CA TYR A 368 -9.93 9.68 -5.54
C TYR A 368 -10.81 8.55 -6.09
N LEU A 369 -10.32 7.32 -6.19
CA LEU A 369 -11.06 6.13 -6.66
C LEU A 369 -12.28 5.78 -5.79
N THR A 370 -12.27 6.14 -4.51
CA THR A 370 -13.39 5.95 -3.56
C THR A 370 -14.19 7.24 -3.32
N SER A 371 -13.82 8.35 -3.96
CA SER A 371 -14.53 9.63 -3.82
C SER A 371 -15.87 9.60 -4.55
N HIS A 372 -16.79 10.42 -4.05
CA HIS A 372 -18.04 10.70 -4.72
C HIS A 372 -17.84 11.31 -6.13
N GLU A 373 -16.75 12.09 -6.33
CA GLU A 373 -16.45 12.72 -7.62
C GLU A 373 -16.04 11.69 -8.69
N PHE A 374 -15.22 10.69 -8.34
CA PHE A 374 -14.87 9.61 -9.26
C PHE A 374 -16.07 8.72 -9.58
N ALA A 375 -16.90 8.41 -8.57
CA ALA A 375 -18.14 7.69 -8.77
C ALA A 375 -19.05 8.42 -9.78
N GLN A 376 -19.22 9.75 -9.64
CA GLN A 376 -19.98 10.56 -10.61
C GLN A 376 -19.37 10.54 -12.01
N ARG A 377 -18.04 10.59 -12.16
CA ARG A 377 -17.38 10.51 -13.47
C ARG A 377 -17.57 9.16 -14.14
N ILE A 378 -17.43 8.06 -13.39
CA ILE A 378 -17.67 6.70 -13.89
C ILE A 378 -19.15 6.52 -14.23
N SER A 379 -20.08 7.01 -13.40
CA SER A 379 -21.51 6.99 -13.70
C SER A 379 -21.84 7.76 -14.99
N ALA A 380 -21.27 8.95 -15.20
CA ALA A 380 -21.46 9.72 -16.44
C ALA A 380 -20.93 8.99 -17.69
N ILE A 381 -19.81 8.27 -17.55
CA ILE A 381 -19.25 7.44 -18.63
C ILE A 381 -20.14 6.23 -18.91
N LEU A 382 -20.65 5.56 -17.87
CA LEU A 382 -21.57 4.42 -18.01
C LEU A 382 -22.90 4.86 -18.65
N GLU A 383 -23.45 5.99 -18.25
CA GLU A 383 -24.65 6.59 -18.87
C GLU A 383 -24.43 6.91 -20.36
N ALA A 384 -23.25 7.42 -20.72
CA ALA A 384 -22.90 7.66 -22.12
C ALA A 384 -22.77 6.35 -22.91
N PHE A 385 -22.21 5.29 -22.33
CA PHE A 385 -22.13 3.97 -22.97
C PHE A 385 -23.51 3.31 -23.12
N GLU A 386 -24.38 3.40 -22.13
CA GLU A 386 -25.76 2.89 -22.21
C GLU A 386 -26.54 3.64 -23.31
N LEU A 387 -26.38 4.97 -23.41
CA LEU A 387 -26.99 5.77 -24.46
C LEU A 387 -26.48 5.36 -25.86
N LEU A 388 -25.17 5.17 -26.02
CA LEU A 388 -24.56 4.71 -27.27
C LEU A 388 -25.03 3.31 -27.65
N GLN A 389 -25.08 2.38 -26.69
CA GLN A 389 -25.56 1.03 -26.95
C GLN A 389 -27.04 1.04 -27.35
N LYS A 390 -27.85 1.90 -26.74
CA LYS A 390 -29.25 2.08 -27.11
C LYS A 390 -29.37 2.65 -28.53
N GLN A 391 -28.59 3.68 -28.89
CA GLN A 391 -28.56 4.23 -30.24
C GLN A 391 -28.20 3.17 -31.28
N VAL A 392 -27.14 2.39 -31.05
CA VAL A 392 -26.73 1.29 -31.95
C VAL A 392 -27.82 0.23 -32.10
N ASN A 393 -28.51 -0.12 -31.01
CA ASN A 393 -29.61 -1.09 -31.06
C ASN A 393 -30.84 -0.54 -31.81
N ASP A 394 -31.16 0.74 -31.62
CA ASP A 394 -32.26 1.40 -32.31
C ASP A 394 -31.96 1.57 -33.80
N GLU A 395 -30.72 1.92 -34.15
CA GLU A 395 -30.22 1.92 -35.54
C GLU A 395 -30.31 0.53 -36.16
N ARG A 396 -29.87 -0.53 -35.45
CA ARG A 396 -29.94 -1.90 -35.96
C ARG A 396 -31.37 -2.31 -36.26
N LYS A 397 -32.32 -2.04 -35.35
CA LYS A 397 -33.74 -2.32 -35.57
C LYS A 397 -34.31 -1.52 -36.75
N ALA A 398 -33.94 -0.25 -36.88
CA ALA A 398 -34.37 0.60 -37.98
C ALA A 398 -33.84 0.09 -39.33
N PHE A 399 -32.56 -0.27 -39.39
CA PHE A 399 -31.93 -0.83 -40.58
C PHE A 399 -32.45 -2.22 -40.92
N GLU A 400 -32.67 -3.12 -39.96
CA GLU A 400 -33.31 -4.42 -40.19
C GLU A 400 -34.70 -4.24 -40.81
N LYS A 401 -35.51 -3.31 -40.28
CA LYS A 401 -36.82 -2.98 -40.86
C LYS A 401 -36.68 -2.42 -42.28
N GLN A 402 -35.71 -1.55 -42.53
CA GLN A 402 -35.48 -0.96 -43.84
C GLN A 402 -34.97 -2.00 -44.85
N TRP A 403 -34.10 -2.90 -44.43
CA TRP A 403 -33.62 -4.04 -45.22
C TRP A 403 -34.77 -4.96 -45.56
N ALA A 404 -35.60 -5.36 -44.60
CA ALA A 404 -36.76 -6.20 -44.86
C ALA A 404 -37.74 -5.55 -45.87
N ALA A 405 -37.97 -4.24 -45.76
CA ALA A 405 -38.80 -3.50 -46.72
C ALA A 405 -38.18 -3.45 -48.12
N ARG A 406 -36.88 -3.11 -48.21
CA ARG A 406 -36.13 -3.05 -49.48
C ARG A 406 -36.01 -4.42 -50.14
N GLU A 407 -35.78 -5.46 -49.35
CA GLU A 407 -35.70 -6.83 -49.82
C GLU A 407 -37.03 -7.30 -50.40
N LYS A 408 -38.15 -6.97 -49.75
CA LYS A 408 -39.48 -7.27 -50.29
C LYS A 408 -39.74 -6.56 -51.62
N MET A 409 -39.35 -5.27 -51.72
CA MET A 409 -39.41 -4.53 -52.99
C MET A 409 -38.52 -5.16 -54.05
N LEU A 410 -37.28 -5.51 -53.70
CA LEU A 410 -36.32 -6.15 -54.60
C LEU A 410 -36.86 -7.49 -55.11
N ARG A 411 -37.39 -8.34 -54.22
CA ARG A 411 -38.03 -9.62 -54.60
C ARG A 411 -39.21 -9.40 -55.55
N GLN A 412 -40.02 -8.37 -55.34
CA GLN A 412 -41.15 -8.06 -56.22
C GLN A 412 -40.68 -7.55 -57.59
N VAL A 413 -39.65 -6.71 -57.63
CA VAL A 413 -39.01 -6.28 -58.89
C VAL A 413 -38.43 -7.48 -59.63
N ILE A 414 -37.68 -8.35 -58.95
CA ILE A 414 -37.14 -9.58 -59.55
C ILE A 414 -38.28 -10.43 -60.10
N LYS A 415 -39.32 -10.71 -59.30
CA LYS A 415 -40.48 -11.51 -59.73
C LYS A 415 -41.18 -10.92 -60.96
N ASN A 416 -41.39 -9.61 -60.98
CA ASN A 416 -42.03 -8.93 -62.11
C ASN A 416 -41.13 -8.96 -63.36
N THR A 417 -39.83 -8.76 -63.21
CA THR A 417 -38.87 -8.82 -64.33
C THR A 417 -38.75 -10.24 -64.87
N SER A 418 -38.67 -11.26 -64.02
CA SER A 418 -38.67 -12.68 -64.43
C SER A 418 -40.00 -13.10 -65.06
N GLY A 419 -41.13 -12.63 -64.51
CA GLY A 419 -42.46 -12.87 -65.07
C GLY A 419 -42.61 -12.23 -66.44
N LEU A 420 -42.22 -10.97 -66.59
CA LEU A 420 -42.24 -10.24 -67.87
C LEU A 420 -41.32 -10.92 -68.90
N HIS A 421 -40.12 -11.36 -68.50
CA HIS A 421 -39.23 -12.12 -69.39
C HIS A 421 -39.86 -13.46 -69.81
N GLY A 422 -40.49 -14.18 -68.88
CA GLY A 422 -41.21 -15.43 -69.15
C GLY A 422 -42.43 -15.23 -70.07
N ASP A 423 -43.26 -14.22 -69.81
CA ASP A 423 -44.43 -13.87 -70.61
C ASP A 423 -44.03 -13.44 -72.03
N LEU A 424 -42.97 -12.63 -72.17
CA LEU A 424 -42.38 -12.26 -73.45
C LEU A 424 -41.81 -13.48 -74.20
N LYS A 425 -41.11 -14.38 -73.52
CA LYS A 425 -40.58 -15.63 -74.10
C LYS A 425 -41.69 -16.58 -74.55
N GLY A 426 -42.81 -16.62 -73.81
CA GLY A 426 -44.01 -17.38 -74.17
C GLY A 426 -44.79 -16.81 -75.35
N LEU A 427 -44.86 -15.47 -75.48
CA LEU A 427 -45.57 -14.78 -76.56
C LEU A 427 -44.77 -14.68 -77.88
N ILE A 428 -43.44 -14.50 -77.80
CA ILE A 428 -42.57 -14.20 -78.95
C ILE A 428 -41.73 -15.43 -79.38
N GLY A 429 -41.74 -16.52 -78.62
CA GLY A 429 -40.95 -17.72 -78.89
C GLY A 429 -39.44 -17.47 -78.71
N ALA A 430 -38.61 -18.41 -79.19
CA ALA A 430 -37.16 -18.51 -78.92
C ALA A 430 -36.26 -17.36 -79.46
N SER A 431 -36.79 -16.16 -79.69
CA SER A 431 -36.08 -15.01 -80.26
C SER A 431 -35.74 -13.91 -79.24
N LEU A 432 -36.10 -14.05 -77.96
CA LEU A 432 -35.60 -13.17 -76.89
C LEU A 432 -34.24 -13.65 -76.35
N PRO A 433 -33.24 -12.76 -76.20
CA PRO A 433 -31.99 -13.08 -75.50
C PRO A 433 -32.26 -13.50 -74.06
N ASP A 434 -31.58 -14.56 -73.61
CA ASP A 434 -31.69 -15.02 -72.23
C ASP A 434 -30.94 -14.08 -71.28
N ILE A 435 -31.56 -13.75 -70.15
CA ILE A 435 -30.96 -12.90 -69.11
C ILE A 435 -30.17 -13.81 -68.16
N GLU A 436 -28.84 -13.70 -68.22
CA GLU A 436 -27.86 -14.50 -67.47
C GLU A 436 -28.11 -14.49 -65.95
N ALA A 437 -28.60 -13.38 -65.39
CA ALA A 437 -28.91 -13.22 -63.96
C ALA A 437 -30.15 -14.01 -63.48
N LEU A 438 -30.91 -14.65 -64.38
CA LEU A 438 -32.12 -15.42 -64.08
C LEU A 438 -31.95 -16.93 -64.31
N GLN A 439 -30.74 -17.38 -64.69
CA GLN A 439 -30.44 -18.79 -64.89
C GLN A 439 -29.94 -19.43 -63.59
N LEU A 440 -30.30 -20.70 -63.38
CA LEU A 440 -29.71 -21.51 -62.32
C LEU A 440 -28.25 -21.82 -62.70
N PRO A 441 -27.27 -21.66 -61.80
CA PRO A 441 -25.94 -22.19 -62.02
C PRO A 441 -26.05 -23.71 -62.24
N GLU A 442 -25.53 -24.22 -63.35
CA GLU A 442 -25.41 -25.67 -63.55
C GLU A 442 -24.62 -26.26 -62.38
N ALA A 443 -25.20 -27.27 -61.74
CA ALA A 443 -24.62 -27.93 -60.59
C ALA A 443 -23.24 -28.50 -60.97
N ALA A 444 -22.18 -27.87 -60.47
CA ALA A 444 -20.85 -28.43 -60.53
C ALA A 444 -20.86 -29.75 -59.75
N GLU A 445 -20.63 -30.85 -60.46
CA GLU A 445 -20.40 -32.17 -59.88
C GLU A 445 -19.31 -32.06 -58.80
N THR A 446 -19.69 -32.37 -57.56
CA THR A 446 -18.80 -32.41 -56.41
C THR A 446 -17.80 -33.56 -56.58
N SER A 447 -16.61 -33.25 -57.10
CA SER A 447 -15.43 -34.07 -56.86
C SER A 447 -14.98 -33.86 -55.41
N SER A 448 -15.18 -34.88 -54.58
CA SER A 448 -14.68 -34.99 -53.21
C SER A 448 -13.19 -34.66 -53.11
N PRO A 449 -12.73 -33.81 -52.16
CA PRO A 449 -11.32 -33.54 -51.99
C PRO A 449 -10.64 -34.69 -51.24
N GLU A 450 -9.64 -35.31 -51.86
CA GLU A 450 -8.69 -36.20 -51.20
C GLU A 450 -7.94 -35.43 -50.10
N SER A 451 -8.02 -35.92 -48.87
CA SER A 451 -7.22 -35.44 -47.74
C SER A 451 -5.78 -35.93 -47.89
N SER A 452 -4.87 -35.05 -48.29
CA SER A 452 -3.44 -35.23 -48.07
C SER A 452 -3.10 -34.78 -46.65
N VAL A 453 -2.88 -35.76 -45.77
CA VAL A 453 -2.25 -35.56 -44.47
C VAL A 453 -0.75 -35.45 -44.73
N GLU A 454 -0.21 -34.24 -44.69
CA GLU A 454 1.23 -34.03 -44.53
C GLU A 454 1.59 -34.15 -43.05
N GLU A 455 2.24 -35.26 -42.69
CA GLU A 455 2.96 -35.43 -41.43
C GLU A 455 4.11 -34.43 -41.37
N ILE A 456 3.98 -33.39 -40.56
CA ILE A 456 5.13 -32.60 -40.11
C ILE A 456 5.73 -33.32 -38.91
N SER A 457 6.71 -34.18 -39.19
CA SER A 457 7.71 -34.58 -38.21
C SER A 457 8.77 -33.47 -38.14
N GLY A 458 8.89 -32.85 -36.97
CA GLY A 458 9.90 -31.86 -36.66
C GLY A 458 10.32 -32.03 -35.22
N THR A 459 11.32 -32.88 -35.02
CA THR A 459 12.10 -32.94 -33.79
C THR A 459 13.04 -31.75 -33.71
N ASP A 460 13.34 -31.40 -32.46
CA ASP A 460 14.59 -30.83 -31.96
C ASP A 460 14.69 -29.33 -31.66
N ASP A 461 15.22 -29.14 -30.45
CA ASP A 461 16.05 -28.06 -29.93
C ASP A 461 15.41 -26.81 -29.30
N LEU A 462 15.09 -26.98 -28.01
CA LEU A 462 15.27 -25.93 -27.01
C LEU A 462 16.70 -25.99 -26.44
N PRO A 463 17.43 -24.88 -26.42
CA PRO A 463 18.39 -24.62 -25.36
C PRO A 463 18.05 -23.33 -24.60
N PHE A 464 18.05 -23.46 -23.27
CA PHE A 464 17.92 -22.46 -22.19
C PHE A 464 16.53 -22.05 -21.72
#